data_AF-A0ABC8K9D0-F1
#
_entry.id   AF-A0ABC8K9D0-F1
#
_cell.length_a   1.000
_cell.length_b   1.000
_cell.length_c   1.000
_cell.angle_alpha   90.00
_cell.angle_beta   90.00
_cell.angle_gamma   90.00
#
_symmetry.space_group_name_H-M   'P 1'
#
loop_
_entity.id
_entity.type
_entity.pdbx_description
1 polymer ?
#
loop_
_entity_poly.entity_id
_entity_poly.type
_entity_poly.pdbx_seq_one_letter_code
_entity_poly.pdbx_strand_id
1 'polypeptide(L)'
;MNPPLSLSRLSLNHSVSKSSFSLHTKARREVLVRAEGETEGEAEEAVDAIADTEGNVEDVVKDDEAKAPRKPRFKLRDILNQRAIEVSEKVRHVPEIRTGDIVEIKLEVPENRHRLSIYKGIMMYRQNAGIHTTIRIRRIIAGIGVEIVFPM
;
A
#
# COMPACT_ATOMS: atom_id res chain seq x y z
N MET A 1 21.99 50.79 1.73
CA MET A 1 22.29 49.77 0.69
C MET A 1 21.09 48.84 0.60
N ASN A 2 20.30 48.94 -0.47
CA ASN A 2 19.13 48.10 -0.70
C ASN A 2 19.45 47.15 -1.88
N PRO A 3 19.12 45.85 -1.82
CA PRO A 3 19.34 44.94 -2.95
C PRO A 3 18.26 45.14 -4.03
N PRO A 4 18.54 44.87 -5.33
CA PRO A 4 17.52 44.92 -6.37
C PRO A 4 16.59 43.71 -6.27
N LEU A 5 15.28 43.97 -6.27
CA LEU A 5 14.25 42.94 -6.30
C LEU A 5 14.23 42.25 -7.66
N SER A 6 14.46 40.94 -7.68
CA SER A 6 14.30 40.07 -8.85
C SER A 6 12.84 39.59 -8.94
N LEU A 7 12.18 39.87 -10.07
CA LEU A 7 10.85 39.36 -10.38
C LEU A 7 10.97 38.28 -11.47
N SER A 8 10.78 37.02 -11.09
CA SER A 8 10.64 35.91 -12.04
C SER A 8 9.17 35.73 -12.44
N ARG A 9 8.89 35.85 -13.73
CA ARG A 9 7.58 35.51 -14.32
C ARG A 9 7.53 34.00 -14.58
N LEU A 10 6.64 33.29 -13.88
CA LEU A 10 6.33 31.89 -14.19
C LEU A 10 5.36 31.82 -15.38
N SER A 11 5.82 31.20 -16.46
CA SER A 11 5.00 30.84 -17.63
C SER A 11 4.15 29.62 -17.31
N LEU A 12 2.82 29.77 -17.32
CA LEU A 12 1.86 28.67 -17.23
C LEU A 12 1.71 28.02 -18.61
N ASN A 13 2.35 26.88 -18.81
CA ASN A 13 2.07 26.03 -19.98
C ASN A 13 0.78 25.24 -19.71
N HIS A 14 -0.31 25.62 -20.40
CA HIS A 14 -1.57 24.90 -20.39
C HIS A 14 -1.44 23.64 -21.27
N SER A 15 -1.38 22.46 -20.66
CA SER A 15 -1.40 21.18 -21.36
C SER A 15 -2.79 20.57 -21.26
N VAL A 16 -3.55 20.60 -22.36
CA VAL A 16 -4.88 20.01 -22.46
C VAL A 16 -4.72 18.51 -22.67
N SER A 17 -4.96 17.72 -21.63
CA SER A 17 -5.00 16.26 -21.71
C SER A 17 -6.26 15.81 -22.44
N LYS A 18 -6.11 15.29 -23.66
CA LYS A 18 -7.14 14.49 -24.35
C LYS A 18 -7.16 13.08 -23.75
N SER A 19 -8.13 12.80 -22.88
CA SER A 19 -8.42 11.43 -22.44
C SER A 19 -9.24 10.70 -23.51
N SER A 20 -8.66 9.70 -24.16
CA SER A 20 -9.39 8.75 -25.00
C SER A 20 -9.70 7.50 -24.18
N PHE A 21 -10.97 7.31 -23.82
CA PHE A 21 -11.46 6.06 -23.27
C PHE A 21 -11.63 5.05 -24.42
N SER A 22 -10.73 4.07 -24.51
CA SER A 22 -10.91 2.88 -25.35
C SER A 22 -11.70 1.83 -24.56
N LEU A 23 -12.99 1.67 -24.86
CA LEU A 23 -13.79 0.55 -24.40
C LEU A 23 -13.38 -0.70 -25.17
N HIS A 24 -12.63 -1.59 -24.52
CA HIS A 24 -12.30 -2.91 -25.08
C HIS A 24 -13.51 -3.83 -24.87
N THR A 25 -14.26 -4.10 -25.95
CA THR A 25 -15.32 -5.11 -25.97
C THR A 25 -14.67 -6.49 -25.85
N LYS A 26 -14.94 -7.15 -24.73
CA LYS A 26 -14.50 -8.50 -24.39
C LYS A 26 -14.93 -9.49 -25.50
N ALA A 27 -13.95 -10.00 -26.24
CA ALA A 27 -14.13 -11.01 -27.27
C ALA A 27 -14.89 -12.24 -26.71
N ARG A 28 -15.95 -12.63 -27.42
CA ARG A 28 -16.64 -13.90 -27.21
C ARG A 28 -15.66 -15.03 -27.53
N ARG A 29 -15.59 -16.02 -26.64
CA ARG A 29 -14.90 -17.29 -26.95
C ARG A 29 -15.85 -18.13 -27.79
N GLU A 30 -15.46 -18.37 -29.03
CA GLU A 30 -16.14 -19.30 -29.93
C GLU A 30 -15.45 -20.65 -29.75
N VAL A 31 -16.19 -21.63 -29.22
CA VAL A 31 -15.72 -23.01 -29.08
C VAL A 31 -15.98 -23.70 -30.41
N LEU A 32 -14.92 -23.97 -31.17
CA LEU A 32 -14.97 -24.78 -32.39
C LEU A 32 -15.00 -26.26 -31.99
N VAL A 33 -16.11 -26.94 -32.26
CA VAL A 33 -16.27 -28.38 -32.07
C VAL A 33 -15.75 -29.10 -33.32
N ARG A 34 -14.76 -30.00 -33.13
CA ARG A 34 -14.27 -30.94 -34.15
C ARG A 34 -15.39 -31.90 -34.53
N ALA A 35 -15.66 -32.01 -35.83
CA ALA A 35 -16.38 -33.13 -36.43
C ALA A 35 -15.37 -33.99 -37.19
N GLU A 36 -15.36 -35.28 -36.89
CA GLU A 36 -14.51 -36.30 -37.48
C GLU A 36 -15.07 -36.70 -38.85
N GLY A 37 -14.16 -36.93 -39.80
CA GLY A 37 -14.48 -37.38 -41.15
C GLY A 37 -13.23 -38.02 -41.74
N GLU A 38 -13.22 -39.35 -41.73
CA GLU A 38 -12.20 -40.23 -42.27
C GLU A 38 -12.15 -40.14 -43.80
N THR A 39 -10.94 -40.07 -44.38
CA THR A 39 -10.61 -40.73 -45.65
C THR A 39 -9.14 -41.10 -45.64
N GLU A 40 -8.90 -42.41 -45.66
CA GLU A 40 -7.62 -43.07 -45.85
C GLU A 40 -7.06 -42.80 -47.27
N GLY A 41 -5.74 -42.84 -47.39
CA GLY A 41 -5.02 -42.68 -48.65
C GLY A 41 -3.52 -42.79 -48.44
N GLU A 42 -3.04 -44.03 -48.40
CA GLU A 42 -1.62 -44.39 -48.46
C GLU A 42 -1.04 -44.04 -49.84
N ALA A 43 0.17 -43.46 -49.87
CA ALA A 43 1.19 -43.74 -50.89
C ALA A 43 2.55 -43.22 -50.42
N GLU A 44 3.52 -44.13 -50.43
CA GLU A 44 4.93 -43.97 -50.08
C GLU A 44 5.73 -43.18 -51.13
N GLU A 45 6.84 -42.57 -50.71
CA GLU A 45 8.21 -42.69 -51.28
C GLU A 45 9.12 -41.73 -50.47
N ALA A 46 10.10 -42.22 -49.69
CA ALA A 46 11.50 -42.45 -50.11
C ALA A 46 12.13 -41.17 -50.72
N VAL A 47 13.25 -40.59 -50.30
CA VAL A 47 14.45 -40.97 -49.54
C VAL A 47 15.23 -39.65 -49.34
N ASP A 48 15.88 -39.43 -48.19
CA ASP A 48 17.34 -39.27 -48.16
C ASP A 48 17.84 -39.21 -46.71
N ALA A 49 18.77 -40.11 -46.40
CA ALA A 49 19.41 -40.26 -45.11
C ALA A 49 20.77 -39.56 -45.15
N ILE A 50 21.06 -38.73 -44.15
CA ILE A 50 22.42 -38.26 -43.90
C ILE A 50 22.70 -38.31 -42.39
N ALA A 51 23.46 -39.34 -42.03
CA ALA A 51 24.48 -39.44 -40.98
C ALA A 51 24.15 -38.97 -39.54
N ASP A 52 23.91 -39.96 -38.69
CA ASP A 52 24.57 -40.23 -37.40
C ASP A 52 25.34 -39.08 -36.74
N THR A 53 24.84 -38.62 -35.59
CA THR A 53 25.69 -38.18 -34.48
C THR A 53 25.12 -38.76 -33.20
N GLU A 54 25.85 -39.73 -32.63
CA GLU A 54 25.63 -40.27 -31.29
C GLU A 54 25.76 -39.15 -30.24
N GLY A 55 24.84 -39.13 -29.27
CA GLY A 55 24.87 -38.20 -28.16
C GLY A 55 23.66 -38.34 -27.25
N ASN A 56 23.65 -39.40 -26.46
CA ASN A 56 22.70 -39.61 -25.37
C ASN A 56 23.12 -38.82 -24.12
N VAL A 57 22.12 -38.34 -23.38
CA VAL A 57 22.10 -37.77 -22.02
C VAL A 57 22.79 -36.42 -21.81
N GLU A 58 22.00 -35.33 -21.80
CA GLU A 58 21.94 -34.45 -20.62
C GLU A 58 20.50 -33.93 -20.47
N ASP A 59 19.80 -34.48 -19.48
CA ASP A 59 18.66 -33.84 -18.83
C ASP A 59 19.13 -32.50 -18.25
N VAL A 60 19.07 -31.44 -19.07
CA VAL A 60 19.10 -30.08 -18.53
C VAL A 60 17.70 -29.77 -18.08
N VAL A 61 17.45 -30.15 -16.82
CA VAL A 61 16.46 -29.55 -15.93
C VAL A 61 16.50 -28.05 -16.19
N LYS A 62 15.49 -27.54 -16.90
CA LYS A 62 15.24 -26.10 -16.92
C LYS A 62 14.77 -25.77 -15.54
N ASP A 63 15.71 -25.30 -14.73
CA ASP A 63 15.50 -24.74 -13.41
C ASP A 63 14.20 -23.95 -13.39
N ASP A 64 13.30 -24.31 -12.47
CA ASP A 64 12.16 -23.52 -12.09
C ASP A 64 12.69 -22.20 -11.51
N GLU A 65 12.97 -21.25 -12.39
CA GLU A 65 13.42 -19.92 -12.02
C GLU A 65 12.29 -19.24 -11.25
N ALA A 66 12.44 -19.25 -9.92
CA ALA A 66 11.49 -18.71 -8.98
C ALA A 66 11.19 -17.25 -9.36
N LYS A 67 10.01 -17.04 -9.93
CA LYS A 67 9.53 -15.74 -10.40
C LYS A 67 9.79 -14.65 -9.36
N ALA A 68 10.65 -13.70 -9.70
CA ALA A 68 11.05 -12.62 -8.80
C ALA A 68 9.84 -11.97 -8.12
N PRO A 69 9.91 -11.67 -6.79
CA PRO A 69 8.78 -11.12 -6.07
C PRO A 69 8.37 -9.79 -6.72
N ARG A 70 7.11 -9.71 -7.15
CA ARG A 70 6.55 -8.48 -7.69
C ARG A 70 6.76 -7.36 -6.67
N LYS A 71 7.35 -6.24 -7.08
CA LYS A 71 7.49 -5.06 -6.20
C LYS A 71 6.13 -4.76 -5.55
N PRO A 72 6.05 -4.70 -4.20
CA PRO A 72 4.77 -4.45 -3.55
C PRO A 72 4.28 -3.07 -3.99
N ARG A 73 3.06 -3.03 -4.53
CA ARG A 73 2.39 -1.76 -4.84
C ARG A 73 1.91 -1.18 -3.52
N PHE A 74 2.71 -0.29 -2.93
CA PHE A 74 2.29 0.44 -1.74
C PHE A 74 1.14 1.38 -2.11
N LYS A 75 0.08 1.37 -1.31
CA LYS A 75 -1.03 2.32 -1.48
C LYS A 75 -0.51 3.69 -1.09
N LEU A 76 -0.82 4.71 -1.91
CA LEU A 76 -0.43 6.10 -1.63
C LEU A 76 -0.85 6.55 -0.23
N ARG A 77 -2.05 6.14 0.21
CA ARG A 77 -2.58 6.40 1.55
C ARG A 77 -1.63 5.94 2.65
N ASP A 78 -1.08 4.74 2.53
CA ASP A 78 -0.29 4.14 3.60
C ASP A 78 1.07 4.85 3.71
N ILE A 79 1.64 5.29 2.58
CA ILE A 79 2.85 6.13 2.54
C ILE A 79 2.61 7.49 3.20
N LEU A 80 1.47 8.12 2.90
CA LEU A 80 1.12 9.42 3.50
C LEU A 80 0.96 9.30 5.02
N ASN A 81 0.31 8.23 5.48
CA ASN A 81 0.15 7.96 6.91
C ASN A 81 1.50 7.75 7.61
N GLN A 82 2.40 6.95 7.03
CA GLN A 82 3.74 6.72 7.60
C GLN A 82 4.52 8.04 7.73
N ARG A 83 4.55 8.84 6.66
CA ARG A 83 5.21 10.15 6.67
C ARG A 83 4.61 11.10 7.72
N ALA A 84 3.29 11.09 7.88
CA ALA A 84 2.63 11.92 8.89
C ALA A 84 3.04 11.52 10.31
N ILE A 85 3.10 10.21 10.59
CA ILE A 85 3.52 9.68 11.90
C ILE A 85 4.99 10.03 12.18
N GLU A 86 5.88 9.85 11.21
CA GLU A 86 7.30 10.21 11.35
C GLU A 86 7.50 11.70 11.68
N VAL A 87 6.67 12.58 11.11
CA VAL A 87 6.70 14.01 11.41
C VAL A 87 6.19 14.29 12.82
N SER A 88 5.08 13.67 13.25
CA SER A 88 4.55 13.87 14.60
C SER A 88 5.50 13.36 15.69
N GLU A 89 6.12 12.19 15.48
CA GLU A 89 7.06 11.58 16.43
C GLU A 89 8.32 12.44 16.63
N LYS A 90 8.78 13.14 15.59
CA LYS A 90 9.89 14.11 15.69
C LYS A 90 9.54 15.33 16.54
N VAL A 91 8.28 15.75 16.53
CA VAL A 91 7.81 16.91 17.30
C VAL A 91 7.55 16.52 18.75
N ARG A 92 6.96 15.35 18.99
CA ARG A 92 6.66 14.83 20.33
C ARG A 92 6.90 13.33 20.39
N HIS A 93 7.75 12.90 21.32
CA HIS A 93 7.98 11.49 21.56
C HIS A 93 6.74 10.85 22.22
N VAL A 94 6.22 9.80 21.58
CA VAL A 94 5.09 9.02 22.10
C VAL A 94 5.64 7.75 22.76
N PRO A 95 5.33 7.51 24.06
CA PRO A 95 5.77 6.30 24.74
C PRO A 95 4.99 5.07 24.28
N GLU A 96 5.61 3.89 24.39
CA GLU A 96 4.90 2.63 24.18
C GLU A 96 3.97 2.37 25.38
N ILE A 97 2.67 2.53 25.13
CA ILE A 97 1.60 2.24 26.09
C ILE A 97 0.91 0.92 25.75
N ARG A 98 0.28 0.24 26.71
CA ARG A 98 -0.50 -0.99 26.51
C ARG A 98 -1.80 -0.94 27.30
N THR A 99 -2.72 -1.85 26.96
CA THR A 99 -4.00 -1.96 27.68
C THR A 99 -3.76 -2.40 29.11
N GLY A 100 -4.40 -1.71 30.05
CA GLY A 100 -4.20 -1.91 31.48
C GLY A 100 -3.25 -0.89 32.12
N ASP A 101 -2.47 -0.15 31.33
CA ASP A 101 -1.52 0.82 31.89
C ASP A 101 -2.24 2.04 32.48
N ILE A 102 -1.67 2.60 33.54
CA ILE A 102 -2.12 3.87 34.12
C ILE A 102 -1.35 4.99 33.43
N VAL A 103 -2.08 5.84 32.70
CA VAL A 103 -1.50 6.92 31.90
C VAL A 103 -1.92 8.27 32.47
N GLU A 104 -1.02 9.24 32.42
CA GLU A 104 -1.28 10.64 32.72
C GLU A 104 -1.01 11.49 31.47
N ILE A 105 -2.02 12.23 31.01
CA ILE A 105 -1.96 13.08 29.83
C ILE A 105 -2.13 14.52 30.26
N LYS A 106 -1.24 15.39 29.77
CA LYS A 106 -1.32 16.84 29.94
C LYS A 106 -1.81 17.46 28.65
N LEU A 107 -2.97 18.09 28.67
CA LEU A 107 -3.55 18.77 27.53
C LEU A 107 -3.51 20.28 27.71
N GLU A 108 -3.01 20.95 26.69
CA GLU A 108 -3.18 22.38 26.52
C GLU A 108 -4.57 22.64 25.92
N VAL A 109 -5.44 23.24 26.72
CA VAL A 109 -6.81 23.56 26.29
C VAL A 109 -6.83 25.04 25.90
N PRO A 110 -7.28 25.39 24.67
CA PRO A 110 -7.19 26.76 24.15
C PRO A 110 -7.92 27.80 25.01
N GLU A 111 -8.96 27.38 25.72
CA GLU A 111 -9.74 28.21 26.65
C GLU A 111 -8.99 28.51 27.96
N ASN A 112 -8.21 27.54 28.46
CA ASN A 112 -7.52 27.64 29.74
C ASN A 112 -6.01 27.81 29.51
N ARG A 113 -5.59 28.94 28.91
CA ARG A 113 -4.17 29.18 28.53
C ARG A 113 -3.19 29.22 29.71
N HIS A 114 -3.68 29.40 30.94
CA HIS A 114 -2.84 29.50 32.13
C HIS A 114 -2.46 28.16 32.75
N ARG A 115 -3.13 27.05 32.41
CA ARG A 115 -2.84 25.74 33.00
C ARG A 115 -3.03 24.59 32.02
N LEU A 116 -2.16 23.59 32.12
CA LEU A 116 -2.37 22.31 31.44
C LEU A 116 -3.41 21.50 32.22
N SER A 117 -4.39 20.98 31.50
CA SER A 117 -5.39 20.07 32.05
C SER A 117 -4.79 18.67 32.17
N ILE A 118 -4.88 18.07 33.35
CA ILE A 118 -4.27 16.76 33.64
C ILE A 118 -5.37 15.70 33.66
N TYR A 119 -5.26 14.72 32.77
CA TYR A 119 -6.15 13.57 32.68
C TYR A 119 -5.35 12.31 33.03
N LYS A 120 -5.70 11.68 34.16
CA LYS A 120 -5.11 10.41 34.59
C LYS A 120 -6.16 9.32 34.51
N GLY A 121 -5.79 8.10 34.16
CA GLY A 121 -6.70 6.95 34.23
C GLY A 121 -6.07 5.68 33.66
N ILE A 122 -6.86 4.62 33.60
CA ILE A 122 -6.42 3.33 33.02
C ILE A 122 -6.71 3.32 31.53
N MET A 123 -5.74 2.91 30.72
CA MET A 123 -5.92 2.69 29.29
C MET A 123 -6.76 1.43 29.07
N MET A 124 -7.97 1.60 28.55
CA MET A 124 -8.86 0.47 28.25
C MET A 124 -8.62 -0.11 26.87
N TYR A 125 -8.28 0.73 25.91
CA TYR A 125 -8.21 0.32 24.50
C TYR A 125 -7.41 1.32 23.65
N ARG A 126 -6.79 0.81 22.58
CA ARG A 126 -6.13 1.58 21.52
C ARG A 126 -6.69 1.19 20.15
N GLN A 127 -7.06 2.18 19.35
CA GLN A 127 -7.44 2.02 17.95
C GLN A 127 -6.27 2.43 17.06
N ASN A 128 -5.65 1.46 16.38
CA ASN A 128 -4.57 1.73 15.44
C ASN A 128 -5.15 2.19 14.08
N ALA A 129 -5.02 3.47 13.75
CA ALA A 129 -5.59 4.08 12.55
C ALA A 129 -4.61 5.05 11.86
N GLY A 130 -3.32 4.72 11.86
CA GLY A 130 -2.27 5.58 11.30
C GLY A 130 -2.11 6.84 12.15
N ILE A 131 -2.17 8.02 11.52
CA ILE A 131 -2.07 9.31 12.22
C ILE A 131 -3.25 9.61 13.15
N HIS A 132 -4.41 8.98 12.93
CA HIS A 132 -5.59 9.12 13.78
C HIS A 132 -5.68 7.99 14.82
N THR A 133 -4.55 7.43 15.23
CA THR A 133 -4.53 6.43 16.29
C THR A 133 -5.10 7.05 17.56
N THR A 134 -6.08 6.40 18.19
CA THR A 134 -6.71 6.91 19.41
C THR A 134 -6.54 5.96 20.57
N ILE A 135 -6.54 6.51 21.78
CA ILE A 135 -6.57 5.77 23.02
C ILE A 135 -7.79 6.16 23.83
N ARG A 136 -8.33 5.19 24.56
CA ARG A 136 -9.45 5.40 25.46
C ARG A 136 -9.02 5.16 26.89
N ILE A 137 -9.19 6.18 27.73
CA ILE A 137 -8.83 6.18 29.14
C ILE A 137 -10.09 6.24 29.98
N ARG A 138 -10.11 5.46 31.05
CA ARG A 138 -11.20 5.47 32.04
C ARG A 138 -10.71 5.91 33.41
N ARG A 139 -11.51 6.75 34.07
CA ARG A 139 -11.31 7.17 35.46
C ARG A 139 -12.65 7.36 36.17
N ILE A 140 -12.68 7.03 37.46
CA ILE A 140 -13.79 7.40 38.34
C ILE A 140 -13.53 8.82 38.85
N ILE A 141 -14.44 9.74 38.58
CA ILE A 141 -14.39 11.14 39.04
C ILE A 141 -15.66 11.38 39.83
N ALA A 142 -15.52 11.76 41.11
CA ALA A 142 -16.65 12.03 42.00
C ALA A 142 -17.72 10.91 42.01
N GLY A 143 -17.30 9.64 41.97
CA GLY A 143 -18.19 8.48 41.98
C GLY A 143 -18.79 8.11 40.61
N ILE A 144 -18.55 8.89 39.55
CA ILE A 144 -19.04 8.61 38.19
C ILE A 144 -17.90 8.06 37.34
N GLY A 145 -18.15 6.97 36.62
CA GLY A 145 -17.20 6.42 35.65
C GLY A 145 -17.18 7.25 34.36
N VAL A 146 -16.06 7.91 34.08
CA VAL A 146 -15.87 8.73 32.87
C VAL A 146 -14.87 8.04 31.95
N GLU A 147 -15.23 7.92 30.68
CA GLU A 147 -14.34 7.46 29.60
C GLU A 147 -14.04 8.62 28.66
N ILE A 148 -12.77 8.77 28.28
CA ILE A 148 -12.30 9.84 27.39
C ILE A 148 -11.44 9.24 26.29
N VAL A 149 -11.64 9.70 25.06
CA VAL A 149 -10.88 9.28 23.88
C VAL A 149 -9.93 10.40 23.48
N PHE A 150 -8.65 10.07 23.30
CA PHE A 150 -7.62 11.00 22.87
C PHE A 150 -6.96 10.54 21.57
N PRO A 151 -6.72 11.45 20.60
CA PRO A 151 -5.81 11.19 19.49
C PRO A 151 -4.36 11.19 19.99
N MET A 152 -3.55 10.31 19.42
CA MET A 152 -2.12 10.12 19.75
C MET A 152 -1.20 10.93 18.84
#